data_AF-R7ZWD5-F1
#
_entry.id   AF-R7ZWD5-F1
#
_cell.length_a   1.000
_cell.length_b   1.000
_cell.length_c   1.000
_cell.angle_alpha   90.00
_cell.angle_beta   90.00
_cell.angle_gamma   90.00
#
_symmetry.space_group_name_H-M   'P 1'
#
loop_
_entity.id
_entity.type
_entity.pdbx_description
1 polymer ?
#
loop_
_entity_poly.entity_id
_entity_poly.type
_entity_poly.pdbx_seq_one_letter_code
_entity_poly.pdbx_strand_id
1 'polypeptide(L)' 'MIYSLFATCKLHQVNPYEWLLDVLRKINDPEYGGRFSDLLPHRWKKNTSTSA' A
#
# COMPACT_ATOMS: atom_id res chain seq x y z
N MET A 1 5.88 -15.27 2.40
CA MET A 1 6.15 -13.89 1.93
C MET A 1 4.98 -12.95 2.23
N ILE A 2 3.76 -13.18 1.70
CA ILE A 2 2.60 -12.28 1.96
C ILE A 2 2.22 -12.16 3.45
N TYR A 3 2.32 -13.26 4.20
CA TYR A 3 2.02 -13.27 5.65
C TYR A 3 2.95 -12.37 6.45
N SER A 4 4.22 -12.27 6.06
CA SER A 4 5.19 -11.36 6.68
C SER A 4 4.80 -9.90 6.43
N LEU A 5 4.33 -9.58 5.22
CA LEU A 5 3.82 -8.24 4.89
C LEU A 5 2.58 -7.89 5.70
N PHE A 6 1.63 -8.81 5.88
CA PHE A 6 0.47 -8.58 6.75
C PHE A 6 0.84 -8.44 8.23
N ALA A 7 1.85 -9.16 8.70
CA ALA A 7 2.40 -8.95 10.03
C ALA A 7 3.01 -7.55 10.17
N THR A 8 3.73 -7.07 9.16
CA THR A 8 4.22 -5.68 9.10
C THR A 8 3.05 -4.68 9.05
N CYS A 9 1.98 -4.94 8.30
CA CYS A 9 0.78 -4.09 8.31
C CYS A 9 0.23 -3.97 9.73
N LYS A 10 0.06 -5.08 10.46
CA LYS A 10 -0.38 -5.07 11.86
C LYS A 10 0.56 -4.28 12.77
N LEU A 11 1.88 -4.48 12.63
CA LEU A 11 2.89 -3.79 13.43
C LEU A 11 2.83 -2.27 13.24
N HIS A 12 2.55 -1.82 12.03
CA HIS A 12 2.47 -0.40 11.66
C HIS A 12 1.04 0.16 11.66
N GLN A 13 0.06 -0.57 12.25
CA GLN A 13 -1.36 -0.18 12.30
C GLN A 13 -1.98 0.14 10.93
N VAL A 14 -1.45 -0.48 9.88
CA VAL A 14 -1.97 -0.37 8.52
C VAL A 14 -3.03 -1.44 8.30
N ASN A 15 -4.16 -1.05 7.70
CA ASN A 15 -5.18 -2.00 7.30
C ASN A 15 -4.64 -2.85 6.11
N PRO A 16 -4.45 -4.17 6.28
CA PRO A 16 -3.86 -5.01 5.23
C PRO A 16 -4.73 -5.10 3.98
N TYR A 17 -6.05 -4.97 4.10
CA TYR A 17 -6.97 -4.99 2.97
C TYR A 17 -6.82 -3.74 2.10
N GLU A 18 -6.88 -2.56 2.72
CA GLU A 18 -6.74 -1.26 2.03
C GLU A 18 -5.36 -1.13 1.37
N TRP A 19 -4.32 -1.55 2.09
CA TRP A 19 -2.95 -1.58 1.57
C TRP A 19 -2.85 -2.47 0.34
N LEU A 20 -3.28 -3.74 0.45
CA LEU A 20 -3.15 -4.69 -0.65
C LEU A 20 -3.93 -4.23 -1.88
N LEU A 21 -5.13 -3.69 -1.70
CA LEU A 21 -5.94 -3.16 -2.80
C LEU A 21 -5.23 -2.01 -3.53
N ASP A 22 -4.65 -1.06 -2.79
CA ASP A 22 -3.91 0.07 -3.36
C ASP A 22 -2.62 -0.38 -4.06
N VAL A 23 -1.89 -1.33 -3.46
CA VAL A 23 -0.69 -1.92 -4.08
C VAL A 23 -1.01 -2.64 -5.38
N LEU A 24 -2.08 -3.46 -5.40
CA LEU A 24 -2.48 -4.17 -6.61
C LEU A 24 -2.91 -3.21 -7.72
N ARG A 25 -3.60 -2.11 -7.39
CA ARG A 25 -3.96 -1.06 -8.36
C ARG A 25 -2.71 -0.40 -8.93
N LYS A 26 -1.76 0.02 -8.09
CA LYS A 26 -0.54 0.72 -8.51
C LYS A 26 0.45 -0.17 -9.27
N ILE A 27 0.47 -1.47 -8.99
CA ILE A 27 1.26 -2.43 -9.77
C ILE A 27 0.65 -2.68 -11.15
N ASN A 28 -0.69 -2.62 -11.25
CA ASN A 28 -1.38 -2.79 -12.51
C ASN A 28 -1.35 -1.52 -13.37
N ASP A 29 -1.16 -0.36 -12.75
CA ASP A 29 -1.09 0.94 -13.41
C ASP A 29 0.24 1.13 -14.18
N PRO A 30 0.21 1.18 -15.53
CA PRO A 30 1.41 1.37 -16.34
C PRO A 30 1.99 2.79 -16.26
N GLU A 31 1.22 3.78 -15.77
CA GLU A 31 1.66 5.16 -15.59
C GLU A 31 2.14 5.45 -14.16
N TYR A 32 2.26 4.42 -13.31
CA TYR A 32 2.71 4.60 -11.94
C TYR A 32 4.18 5.08 -11.89
N GLY A 33 4.37 6.40 -11.79
CA GLY A 33 5.66 7.06 -11.68
C GLY A 33 6.27 7.09 -10.26
N GLY A 34 5.60 6.46 -9.28
CA GLY A 34 6.05 6.40 -7.89
C GLY A 34 7.08 5.30 -7.65
N ARG A 35 7.70 5.28 -6.46
CA ARG A 35 8.61 4.19 -6.08
C ARG A 35 7.82 3.04 -5.46
N PHE A 36 8.09 1.81 -5.90
CA PHE A 36 7.49 0.61 -5.29
C PHE A 36 7.88 0.44 -3.82
N SER A 37 9.03 0.97 -3.40
CA SER A 37 9.44 0.98 -1.98
C SER A 37 8.48 1.75 -1.06
N ASP A 38 7.72 2.69 -1.62
CA ASP A 38 6.76 3.49 -0.84
C ASP A 38 5.44 2.75 -0.64
N LEU A 39 5.25 1.64 -1.38
CA LEU A 39 4.16 0.71 -1.23
C LEU A 39 4.41 -0.34 -0.15
N LEU A 40 5.57 -0.31 0.53
CA LEU A 40 5.79 -1.18 1.68
C LEU A 40 4.85 -0.78 2.83
N PRO A 41 4.35 -1.74 3.62
CA PRO A 41 3.37 -1.47 4.68
C PRO A 41 3.78 -0.36 5.66
N HIS A 42 5.08 -0.21 5.93
CA HIS A 42 5.60 0.78 6.87
C HIS A 42 5.81 2.20 6.25
N ARG A 43 5.77 2.32 4.92
CA ARG A 43 5.92 3.58 4.16
C ARG A 43 4.64 3.99 3.45
N TRP A 44 3.68 3.07 3.36
CA TRP A 44 2.41 3.29 2.70
C TRP A 44 1.64 4.43 3.37
N LYS A 45 1.35 5.45 2.57
CA LYS A 45 0.45 6.53 2.95
C LYS A 45 -0.87 6.29 2.23
N LYS A 46 -1.95 6.24 3.00
CA LYS A 46 -3.30 6.21 2.43
C LYS A 46 -3.45 7.46 1.58
N ASN A 47 -3.61 7.30 0.27
CA ASN A 47 -4.03 8.41 -0.58
C ASN A 47 -5.47 8.73 -0.15
N THR A 48 -5.61 9.71 0.74
CA THR A 48 -6.90 10.35 0.97
C THR A 48 -7.15 11.16 -0.29
N SER A 49 -7.72 10.52 -1.31
CA SER A 49 -8.35 11.22 -2.42
C SER A 49 -9.57 11.95 -1.83
N THR A 50 -9.30 13.06 -1.15
CA THR A 50 -10.31 14.04 -0.77
C THR A 50 -10.73 14.71 -2.06
N SER A 51 -11.74 14.14 -2.71
CA SER A 51 -12.58 14.89 -3.63
C SER A 51 -13.40 15.86 -2.77
N ALA A 52 -12.94 17.11 -2.70
CA ALA A 52 -13.72 18.26 -2.27
C ALA A 52 -14.36 18.90 -3.50
#